data_AF-A0A8C7WZE8-F1
#
_entry.id   AF-A0A8C7WZE8-F1
#
_cell.length_a   1.000
_cell.length_b   1.000
_cell.length_c   1.000
_cell.angle_alpha   90.00
_cell.angle_beta   90.00
_cell.angle_gamma   90.00
#
_symmetry.space_group_name_H-M   'P 1'
#
loop_
_entity.id
_entity.type
_entity.pdbx_description
1 polymer ?
#
loop_
_entity_poly.entity_id
_entity_poly.type
_entity_poly.pdbx_seq_one_letter_code
_entity_poly.pdbx_strand_id
1 'polypeptide(L)'
;LPPPRLPPLRSLSSIAEIKSLQEERRIAAKSARVQSDNDPPRKTMRRGVLMTLLQQSAMTLPLWIGKPGESPPPLCGAIPASSDYVAKQGDKVAARVKVVDGDEQWILAEVVSYSHSTNKYEVDDIDEEGKERHTLSRRRIIPLPQWKANPETDPEALFSKDQLVLALYPQTTCFYRALIHTPPHRPQDDYSVLFEDTSYADGYSPPLNVAQRYVVACKENKKK
;
A
#
# COMPACT_ATOMS: atom_id res chain seq x y z
N LEU A 1 -41.86 -17.56 16.97
CA LEU A 1 -41.03 -18.31 16.00
C LEU A 1 -39.90 -17.39 15.54
N PRO A 2 -38.62 -17.69 15.84
CA PRO A 2 -37.50 -16.93 15.29
C PRO A 2 -37.25 -17.34 13.83
N PRO A 3 -36.69 -16.47 12.97
CA PRO A 3 -36.42 -16.78 11.57
C PRO A 3 -35.27 -17.79 11.43
N PRO A 4 -35.20 -18.55 10.31
CA PRO A 4 -34.17 -19.56 10.11
C PRO A 4 -32.80 -18.90 9.95
N ARG A 5 -31.79 -19.44 10.65
CA ARG A 5 -30.39 -19.04 10.50
C ARG A 5 -29.91 -19.47 9.11
N LEU A 6 -29.50 -18.51 8.29
CA LEU A 6 -28.81 -18.78 7.03
C LEU A 6 -27.45 -19.45 7.32
N PRO A 7 -27.04 -20.46 6.52
CA PRO A 7 -25.76 -21.13 6.71
C PRO A 7 -24.60 -20.18 6.41
N PRO A 8 -23.43 -20.34 7.07
CA PRO A 8 -22.27 -19.50 6.83
C PRO A 8 -21.75 -19.72 5.40
N LEU A 9 -21.56 -18.62 4.68
CA LEU A 9 -21.07 -18.57 3.30
C LEU A 9 -19.63 -19.12 3.24
N ARG A 10 -19.49 -20.42 2.94
CA ARG A 10 -18.22 -21.10 2.59
C ARG A 10 -17.52 -20.50 1.35
N SER A 11 -18.14 -19.55 0.66
CA SER A 11 -17.67 -18.99 -0.61
C SER A 11 -16.57 -17.93 -0.47
N LEU A 12 -16.40 -17.29 0.69
CA LEU A 12 -15.39 -16.24 0.87
C LEU A 12 -13.95 -16.80 0.96
N SER A 13 -13.77 -17.98 1.59
CA SER A 13 -12.46 -18.64 1.68
C SER A 13 -11.95 -19.08 0.30
N SER A 14 -12.85 -19.59 -0.54
CA SER A 14 -12.50 -20.03 -1.90
C SER A 14 -12.05 -18.86 -2.79
N ILE A 15 -12.62 -17.66 -2.62
CA ILE A 15 -12.20 -16.48 -3.40
C ILE A 15 -10.80 -16.01 -2.98
N ALA A 16 -10.48 -16.05 -1.68
CA ALA A 16 -9.16 -15.70 -1.18
C ALA A 16 -8.08 -16.68 -1.68
N GLU A 17 -8.37 -17.98 -1.66
CA GLU A 17 -7.50 -19.03 -2.23
C GLU A 17 -7.31 -18.88 -3.73
N ILE A 18 -8.37 -18.59 -4.49
CA ILE A 18 -8.25 -18.38 -5.94
C ILE A 18 -7.36 -17.17 -6.24
N LYS A 19 -7.51 -16.08 -5.48
CA LYS A 19 -6.68 -14.88 -5.64
C LYS A 19 -5.22 -15.14 -5.25
N SER A 20 -4.96 -15.88 -4.18
CA SER A 20 -3.59 -16.23 -3.80
C SER A 20 -2.93 -17.11 -4.86
N LEU A 21 -3.64 -18.10 -5.40
CA LEU A 21 -3.14 -18.96 -6.48
C LEU A 21 -2.90 -18.20 -7.79
N GLN A 22 -3.74 -17.22 -8.13
CA GLN A 22 -3.53 -16.37 -9.30
C GLN A 22 -2.31 -15.46 -9.12
N GLU A 23 -2.14 -14.88 -7.94
CA GLU A 23 -0.98 -14.04 -7.63
C GLU A 23 0.31 -14.86 -7.57
N GLU A 24 0.28 -16.06 -6.98
CA GLU A 24 1.41 -17.00 -7.00
C GLU A 24 1.79 -17.41 -8.42
N ARG A 25 0.82 -17.70 -9.29
CA ARG A 25 1.07 -17.97 -10.71
C ARG A 25 1.65 -16.77 -11.44
N ARG A 26 1.17 -15.56 -11.14
CA ARG A 26 1.70 -14.31 -11.71
C ARG A 26 3.14 -14.06 -11.26
N ILE A 27 3.43 -14.27 -9.98
CA ILE A 27 4.78 -14.16 -9.40
C ILE A 27 5.69 -15.21 -10.03
N ALA A 28 5.30 -16.48 -10.07
CA ALA A 28 6.07 -17.55 -10.70
C ALA A 28 6.38 -17.27 -12.17
N ALA A 29 5.40 -16.77 -12.94
CA ALA A 29 5.61 -16.37 -14.33
C ALA A 29 6.55 -15.15 -14.46
N LYS A 30 6.53 -14.23 -13.48
CA LYS A 30 7.44 -13.07 -13.45
C LYS A 30 8.86 -13.49 -13.05
N SER A 31 9.00 -14.39 -12.08
CA SER A 31 10.28 -14.94 -11.59
C SER A 31 10.97 -15.81 -12.64
N ALA A 32 10.23 -16.66 -13.36
CA ALA A 32 10.75 -17.46 -14.47
C ALA A 32 11.29 -16.57 -15.63
N ARG A 33 10.70 -15.39 -15.84
CA ARG A 33 11.17 -14.40 -16.84
C ARG A 33 12.41 -13.61 -16.41
N VAL A 34 12.74 -13.58 -15.12
CA VAL A 34 13.94 -12.86 -14.61
C VAL A 34 15.22 -13.69 -14.86
N GLN A 35 15.12 -14.99 -15.14
CA GLN A 35 16.27 -15.86 -15.40
C GLN A 35 16.73 -15.90 -16.87
N SER A 36 16.09 -15.15 -17.77
CA SER A 36 16.43 -15.13 -19.20
C SER A 36 16.98 -13.77 -19.62
N ASP A 37 18.31 -13.66 -19.74
CA ASP A 37 19.04 -12.46 -20.21
C ASP A 37 18.79 -12.10 -21.70
N ASN A 38 17.96 -12.87 -22.42
CA ASN A 38 17.70 -12.70 -23.85
C ASN A 38 16.32 -12.11 -24.20
N ASP A 39 15.54 -11.63 -23.22
CA ASP A 39 14.23 -11.02 -23.52
C ASP A 39 14.40 -9.61 -24.12
N PRO A 40 13.62 -9.23 -25.15
CA PRO A 40 13.63 -7.88 -25.70
C PRO A 40 13.27 -6.85 -24.61
N PRO A 41 13.72 -5.58 -24.73
CA PRO A 41 13.42 -4.54 -23.75
C PRO A 41 11.92 -4.52 -23.46
N ARG A 42 11.54 -4.66 -22.18
CA ARG A 42 10.13 -4.60 -21.79
C ARG A 42 9.57 -3.29 -22.31
N LYS A 43 8.51 -3.37 -23.13
CA LYS A 43 7.82 -2.18 -23.64
C LYS A 43 7.32 -1.36 -22.46
N THR A 44 7.93 -0.20 -22.27
CA THR A 44 7.43 1.01 -21.61
C THR A 44 5.94 0.96 -21.30
N MET A 45 5.58 0.93 -20.02
CA MET A 45 4.19 1.12 -19.62
C MET A 45 3.91 2.62 -19.65
N ARG A 46 3.10 3.08 -20.61
CA ARG A 46 2.69 4.49 -20.68
C ARG A 46 2.11 4.92 -19.33
N ARG A 47 2.48 6.10 -18.84
CA ARG A 47 2.00 6.69 -17.58
C ARG A 47 0.49 6.53 -17.32
N GLY A 48 -0.35 6.75 -18.33
CA GLY A 48 -1.81 6.57 -18.20
C GLY A 48 -2.23 5.12 -17.88
N VAL A 49 -1.51 4.13 -18.39
CA VAL A 49 -1.72 2.71 -18.08
C VAL A 49 -1.30 2.42 -16.64
N LEU A 50 -0.16 2.97 -16.19
CA LEU A 50 0.29 2.82 -14.81
C LEU A 50 -0.74 3.40 -13.83
N MET A 51 -1.20 4.62 -14.07
CA MET A 51 -2.22 5.25 -13.22
C MET A 51 -3.52 4.42 -13.16
N THR A 52 -3.95 3.86 -14.31
CA THR A 52 -5.10 2.95 -14.36
C THR A 52 -4.88 1.70 -13.50
N LEU A 53 -3.67 1.12 -13.54
CA LEU A 53 -3.32 -0.04 -12.73
C LEU A 53 -3.29 0.29 -11.23
N LEU A 54 -2.81 1.47 -10.84
CA LEU A 54 -2.84 1.92 -9.45
C LEU A 54 -4.27 2.12 -8.94
N GLN A 55 -5.12 2.74 -9.74
CA GLN A 55 -6.54 2.90 -9.40
C GLN A 55 -7.22 1.54 -9.24
N GLN A 56 -7.01 0.61 -10.19
CA GLN A 56 -7.55 -0.73 -10.12
C GLN A 56 -7.03 -1.50 -8.89
N SER A 57 -5.74 -1.34 -8.54
CA SER A 57 -5.15 -1.98 -7.37
C SER A 57 -5.77 -1.46 -6.06
N ALA A 58 -6.11 -0.18 -5.96
CA ALA A 58 -6.84 0.37 -4.82
C ALA A 58 -8.30 -0.11 -4.76
N MET A 59 -8.99 -0.16 -5.90
CA MET A 59 -10.38 -0.64 -5.98
C MET A 59 -10.51 -2.12 -5.61
N THR A 60 -9.52 -2.93 -5.97
CA THR A 60 -9.54 -4.39 -5.75
C THR A 60 -8.93 -4.84 -4.42
N LEU A 61 -8.40 -3.90 -3.61
CA LEU A 61 -7.97 -4.17 -2.24
C LEU A 61 -9.16 -4.74 -1.44
N PRO A 62 -9.06 -5.97 -0.90
CA PRO A 62 -10.18 -6.62 -0.25
C PRO A 62 -10.60 -5.86 1.02
N LEU A 63 -11.89 -5.80 1.28
CA LEU A 63 -12.41 -5.35 2.56
C LEU A 63 -12.16 -6.43 3.62
N TRP A 64 -11.65 -6.04 4.78
CA TRP A 64 -11.59 -6.94 5.93
C TRP A 64 -13.01 -7.24 6.43
N ILE A 65 -13.29 -8.51 6.71
CA ILE A 65 -14.58 -8.96 7.27
C ILE A 65 -14.24 -9.95 8.39
N GLY A 66 -14.14 -9.44 9.61
CA GLY A 66 -13.85 -10.23 10.81
C GLY A 66 -15.07 -11.00 11.34
N LYS A 67 -14.83 -12.01 12.17
CA LYS A 67 -15.89 -12.64 12.96
C LYS A 67 -16.19 -11.82 14.23
N PRO A 68 -17.36 -12.01 14.88
CA PRO A 68 -17.65 -11.35 16.15
C PRO A 68 -16.54 -11.58 17.19
N GLY A 69 -15.97 -10.50 17.71
CA GLY A 69 -14.88 -10.53 18.71
C GLY A 69 -13.47 -10.65 18.14
N GLU A 70 -13.31 -10.73 16.82
CA GLU A 70 -12.01 -10.70 16.16
C GLU A 70 -11.59 -9.26 15.87
N SER A 71 -10.37 -8.88 16.27
CA SER A 71 -9.80 -7.58 15.93
C SER A 71 -9.23 -7.57 14.51
N PRO A 72 -9.23 -6.43 13.81
CA PRO A 72 -8.57 -6.29 12.51
C PRO A 72 -7.10 -6.74 12.55
N PRO A 73 -6.63 -7.52 11.56
CA PRO A 73 -5.28 -8.05 11.56
C PRO A 73 -4.26 -6.97 11.20
N PRO A 74 -2.95 -7.23 11.43
CA PRO A 74 -1.88 -6.41 10.87
C PRO A 74 -2.08 -6.15 9.37
N LEU A 75 -1.80 -4.91 8.92
CA LEU A 75 -2.00 -4.45 7.54
C LEU A 75 -3.47 -4.35 7.09
N CYS A 76 -4.44 -4.40 8.00
CA CYS A 76 -5.79 -3.92 7.74
C CYS A 76 -5.86 -2.41 8.00
N GLY A 77 -6.11 -1.62 6.95
CA GLY A 77 -6.17 -0.16 7.07
C GLY A 77 -4.93 0.42 7.77
N ALA A 78 -5.15 1.09 8.89
CA ALA A 78 -4.13 1.74 9.72
C ALA A 78 -3.42 0.80 10.71
N ILE A 79 -3.84 -0.46 10.85
CA ILE A 79 -3.20 -1.40 11.79
C ILE A 79 -1.76 -1.70 11.33
N PRO A 80 -0.75 -1.41 12.16
CA PRO A 80 0.64 -1.54 11.76
C PRO A 80 1.03 -3.01 11.51
N ALA A 81 2.03 -3.20 10.65
CA ALA A 81 2.70 -4.49 10.52
C ALA A 81 3.34 -4.91 11.86
N SER A 82 3.38 -6.21 12.12
CA SER A 82 4.18 -6.77 13.22
C SER A 82 5.66 -6.39 13.10
N SER A 83 6.37 -6.29 14.21
CA SER A 83 7.78 -5.83 14.24
C SER A 83 8.76 -6.76 13.51
N ASP A 84 8.39 -8.02 13.35
CA ASP A 84 9.11 -9.09 12.65
C ASP A 84 8.59 -9.32 11.23
N TYR A 85 7.58 -8.57 10.80
CA TYR A 85 6.98 -8.73 9.47
C TYR A 85 8.01 -8.51 8.36
N VAL A 86 8.00 -9.44 7.40
CA VAL A 86 8.77 -9.36 6.17
C VAL A 86 7.82 -9.36 4.97
N ALA A 87 7.83 -8.29 4.18
CA ALA A 87 7.03 -8.19 2.97
C ALA A 87 7.53 -9.21 1.92
N LYS A 88 6.58 -9.82 1.19
CA LYS A 88 6.86 -10.86 0.21
C LYS A 88 7.22 -10.26 -1.14
N GLN A 89 7.88 -11.04 -1.99
CA GLN A 89 8.10 -10.66 -3.39
C GLN A 89 6.76 -10.32 -4.06
N GLY A 90 6.70 -9.18 -4.74
CA GLY A 90 5.49 -8.67 -5.40
C GLY A 90 4.66 -7.70 -4.53
N ASP A 91 4.85 -7.69 -3.22
CA ASP A 91 4.15 -6.76 -2.32
C ASP A 91 4.50 -5.32 -2.66
N LYS A 92 3.51 -4.44 -2.52
CA LYS A 92 3.67 -3.00 -2.71
C LYS A 92 4.03 -2.34 -1.39
N VAL A 93 4.99 -1.43 -1.43
CA VAL A 93 5.52 -0.75 -0.25
C VAL A 93 5.74 0.73 -0.55
N ALA A 94 5.67 1.56 0.49
CA ALA A 94 6.32 2.86 0.45
C ALA A 94 7.82 2.66 0.80
N ALA A 95 8.71 3.11 -0.07
CA ALA A 95 10.15 2.96 0.07
C ALA A 95 10.85 4.31 0.13
N ARG A 96 11.70 4.53 1.14
CA ARG A 96 12.44 5.79 1.31
C ARG A 96 13.80 5.76 0.62
N VAL A 97 13.84 6.25 -0.61
CA VAL A 97 15.02 6.31 -1.46
C VAL A 97 15.76 7.64 -1.28
N LYS A 98 17.04 7.69 -1.67
CA LYS A 98 17.81 8.93 -1.76
C LYS A 98 17.78 9.40 -3.20
N VAL A 99 17.42 10.65 -3.44
CA VAL A 99 17.44 11.27 -4.77
C VAL A 99 18.81 11.94 -4.99
N VAL A 100 19.18 12.19 -6.25
CA VAL A 100 20.50 12.71 -6.68
C VAL A 100 20.89 14.01 -5.96
N ASP A 101 19.90 14.86 -5.63
CA ASP A 101 20.11 16.14 -4.95
C ASP A 101 20.28 16.02 -3.41
N GLY A 102 20.29 14.79 -2.88
CA GLY A 102 20.57 14.49 -1.47
C GLY A 102 19.34 14.39 -0.57
N ASP A 103 18.18 14.84 -1.06
CA ASP A 103 16.90 14.69 -0.36
C ASP A 103 16.35 13.26 -0.45
N GLU A 104 15.60 12.86 0.59
CA GLU A 104 14.97 11.54 0.66
C GLU A 104 13.52 11.63 0.19
N GLN A 105 13.11 10.74 -0.71
CA GLN A 105 11.74 10.66 -1.22
C GLN A 105 11.13 9.31 -0.84
N TRP A 106 9.86 9.32 -0.42
CA TRP A 106 9.07 8.10 -0.32
C TRP A 106 8.42 7.82 -1.67
N ILE A 107 8.76 6.69 -2.29
CA ILE A 107 8.19 6.23 -3.56
C ILE A 107 7.34 4.98 -3.34
N LEU A 108 6.44 4.72 -4.27
CA LEU A 108 5.75 3.44 -4.39
C LEU A 108 6.69 2.47 -5.08
N ALA A 109 6.94 1.32 -4.44
CA ALA A 109 7.85 0.32 -4.96
C ALA A 109 7.24 -1.09 -4.83
N GLU A 110 7.76 -2.02 -5.62
CA GLU A 110 7.47 -3.44 -5.52
C GLU A 110 8.65 -4.19 -4.91
N VAL A 111 8.37 -5.03 -3.90
CA VAL A 111 9.39 -5.88 -3.29
C VAL A 111 9.86 -6.94 -4.27
N VAL A 112 11.17 -7.08 -4.39
CA VAL A 112 11.81 -8.12 -5.21
C VAL A 112 12.37 -9.23 -4.35
N SER A 113 13.12 -8.88 -3.31
CA SER A 113 13.68 -9.85 -2.38
C SER A 113 13.94 -9.21 -1.01
N TYR A 114 14.14 -10.07 -0.01
CA TYR A 114 14.60 -9.66 1.32
C TYR A 114 15.72 -10.59 1.79
N SER A 115 16.82 -9.99 2.24
CA SER A 115 17.98 -10.70 2.77
C SER A 115 17.96 -10.67 4.29
N HIS A 116 17.75 -11.83 4.92
CA HIS A 116 17.82 -11.96 6.38
C HIS A 116 19.22 -11.72 6.95
N SER A 117 20.28 -12.01 6.17
CA SER A 117 21.67 -11.79 6.60
C SER A 117 22.04 -10.31 6.68
N THR A 118 21.48 -9.48 5.79
CA THR A 118 21.79 -8.04 5.75
C THR A 118 20.66 -7.15 6.30
N ASN A 119 19.47 -7.72 6.55
CA ASN A 119 18.25 -7.01 6.94
C ASN A 119 17.88 -5.88 5.95
N LYS A 120 18.02 -6.20 4.66
CA LYS A 120 17.76 -5.28 3.54
C LYS A 120 16.76 -5.89 2.56
N TYR A 121 15.93 -5.03 2.00
CA TYR A 121 15.08 -5.31 0.87
C TYR A 121 15.76 -4.85 -0.42
N GLU A 122 15.45 -5.57 -1.47
CA GLU A 122 15.55 -5.13 -2.84
C GLU A 122 14.15 -4.75 -3.32
N VAL A 123 13.99 -3.53 -3.83
CA VAL A 123 12.71 -3.04 -4.34
C VAL A 123 12.91 -2.38 -5.70
N ASP A 124 11.91 -2.48 -6.58
CA ASP A 124 11.87 -1.78 -7.86
C ASP A 124 10.88 -0.61 -7.76
N ASP A 125 11.26 0.58 -8.23
CA ASP A 125 10.30 1.68 -8.48
C ASP A 125 9.21 1.21 -9.47
N ILE A 126 7.98 1.68 -9.29
CA ILE A 126 6.86 1.38 -10.18
C ILE A 126 6.74 2.32 -11.38
N ASP A 127 7.35 3.52 -11.35
CA ASP A 127 7.23 4.55 -12.40
C ASP A 127 8.34 4.44 -13.44
N GLU A 128 9.53 3.98 -13.06
CA GLU A 128 10.69 4.03 -13.95
C GLU A 128 10.74 2.88 -14.97
N GLU A 129 10.97 3.28 -16.23
CA GLU A 129 11.14 2.40 -17.39
C GLU A 129 12.52 1.74 -17.36
N GLY A 130 12.61 0.67 -16.58
CA GLY A 130 13.87 0.04 -16.22
C GLY A 130 13.94 0.08 -14.72
N LYS A 131 13.61 -1.05 -14.10
CA LYS A 131 13.51 -1.22 -12.65
C LYS A 131 14.74 -0.60 -11.97
N GLU A 132 14.65 0.65 -11.52
CA GLU A 132 15.67 1.20 -10.65
C GLU A 132 15.57 0.39 -9.36
N ARG A 133 16.54 -0.52 -9.22
CA ARG A 133 16.59 -1.46 -8.11
C ARG A 133 17.27 -0.75 -6.96
N HIS A 134 16.52 -0.51 -5.89
CA HIS A 134 17.07 0.02 -4.66
C HIS A 134 17.29 -1.08 -3.62
N THR A 135 18.46 -1.08 -2.99
CA THR A 135 18.75 -1.93 -1.83
C THR A 135 18.63 -1.13 -0.55
N LEU A 136 17.53 -1.31 0.19
CA LEU A 136 17.13 -0.46 1.31
C LEU A 136 17.05 -1.27 2.62
N SER A 137 17.48 -0.67 3.73
CA SER A 137 17.28 -1.26 5.06
C SER A 137 15.79 -1.39 5.40
N ARG A 138 15.39 -2.39 6.18
CA ARG A 138 13.99 -2.58 6.63
C ARG A 138 13.30 -1.33 7.18
N ARG A 139 14.03 -0.44 7.89
CA ARG A 139 13.49 0.83 8.42
C ARG A 139 13.04 1.86 7.37
N ARG A 140 13.45 1.67 6.11
CA ARG A 140 13.07 2.53 4.97
C ARG A 140 11.90 1.96 4.17
N ILE A 141 11.31 0.85 4.63
CA ILE A 141 10.22 0.16 3.97
C ILE A 141 8.99 0.20 4.89
N ILE A 142 7.86 0.65 4.34
CA ILE A 142 6.56 0.58 4.98
C ILE A 142 5.64 -0.25 4.07
N PRO A 143 5.23 -1.46 4.50
CA PRO A 143 4.26 -2.25 3.76
C PRO A 143 2.94 -1.50 3.60
N LEU A 144 2.35 -1.55 2.39
CA LEU A 144 1.00 -1.04 2.20
C LEU A 144 -0.04 -1.97 2.82
N PRO A 145 -1.25 -1.47 3.14
CA PRO A 145 -2.34 -2.29 3.63
C PRO A 145 -2.69 -3.43 2.66
N GLN A 146 -2.94 -4.60 3.23
CA GLN A 146 -3.42 -5.79 2.53
C GLN A 146 -4.95 -5.89 2.54
N TRP A 147 -5.61 -5.18 3.47
CA TRP A 147 -7.06 -5.03 3.52
C TRP A 147 -7.48 -3.58 3.72
N LYS A 148 -8.65 -3.22 3.18
CA LYS A 148 -9.38 -2.02 3.60
C LYS A 148 -10.04 -2.31 4.95
N ALA A 149 -9.96 -1.37 5.88
CA ALA A 149 -10.80 -1.36 7.06
C ALA A 149 -12.21 -0.90 6.67
N ASN A 150 -13.22 -1.56 7.22
CA ASN A 150 -14.60 -1.17 7.03
C ASN A 150 -14.98 -0.12 8.10
N PRO A 151 -15.33 1.12 7.74
CA PRO A 151 -15.68 2.15 8.72
C PRO A 151 -16.88 1.79 9.61
N GLU A 152 -17.76 0.92 9.13
CA GLU A 152 -18.98 0.52 9.83
C GLU A 152 -18.72 -0.54 10.92
N THR A 153 -17.67 -1.35 10.77
CA THR A 153 -17.37 -2.48 11.68
C THR A 153 -16.05 -2.35 12.41
N ASP A 154 -15.06 -1.71 11.80
CA ASP A 154 -13.67 -1.64 12.26
C ASP A 154 -13.10 -0.20 12.19
N PRO A 155 -13.80 0.82 12.75
CA PRO A 155 -13.35 2.22 12.66
C PRO A 155 -12.02 2.48 13.35
N GLU A 156 -11.61 1.66 14.32
CA GLU A 156 -10.32 1.73 14.99
C GLU A 156 -9.14 1.35 14.08
N ALA A 157 -9.41 0.68 12.96
CA ALA A 157 -8.44 0.36 11.92
C ALA A 157 -8.34 1.46 10.85
N LEU A 158 -8.89 2.65 11.08
CA LEU A 158 -8.72 3.82 10.22
C LEU A 158 -7.82 4.88 10.86
N PHE A 159 -7.12 5.65 10.03
CA PHE A 159 -6.43 6.84 10.52
C PHE A 159 -7.47 7.91 10.89
N SER A 160 -7.28 8.52 12.06
CA SER A 160 -8.21 9.51 12.60
C SER A 160 -7.96 10.90 12.00
N LYS A 161 -8.96 11.78 12.07
CA LYS A 161 -8.82 13.19 11.66
C LYS A 161 -7.62 13.86 12.35
N ASP A 162 -6.94 14.72 11.61
CA ASP A 162 -5.74 15.48 11.99
C ASP A 162 -4.50 14.59 12.27
N GLN A 163 -4.58 13.28 12.02
CA GLN A 163 -3.43 12.39 12.14
C GLN A 163 -2.45 12.59 10.99
N LEU A 164 -1.16 12.71 11.32
CA LEU A 164 -0.08 12.77 10.35
C LEU A 164 0.18 11.40 9.70
N VAL A 165 0.13 11.36 8.38
CA VAL A 165 0.33 10.18 7.55
C VAL A 165 1.28 10.46 6.38
N LEU A 166 1.72 9.40 5.72
CA LEU A 166 2.25 9.48 4.37
C LEU A 166 1.16 9.02 3.41
N ALA A 167 0.82 9.84 2.43
CA ALA A 167 -0.21 9.55 1.43
C ALA A 167 0.37 9.69 0.02
N LEU A 168 -0.04 8.82 -0.91
CA LEU A 168 0.37 8.91 -2.31
C LEU A 168 -0.29 10.15 -2.94
N TYR A 169 0.51 11.07 -3.48
CA TYR A 169 -0.06 12.28 -4.09
C TYR A 169 -0.77 11.93 -5.40
N PRO A 170 -1.97 12.49 -5.66
CA PRO A 170 -2.75 12.14 -6.85
C PRO A 170 -1.95 12.25 -8.14
N GLN A 171 -2.11 11.26 -9.03
CA GLN A 171 -1.39 11.17 -10.30
C GLN A 171 0.14 11.09 -10.16
N THR A 172 0.66 10.60 -9.04
CA THR A 172 2.10 10.34 -8.85
C THR A 172 2.34 8.95 -8.29
N THR A 173 3.61 8.58 -8.21
CA THR A 173 4.10 7.38 -7.55
C THR A 173 4.85 7.71 -6.26
N CYS A 174 4.66 8.91 -5.71
CA CYS A 174 5.38 9.43 -4.55
C CYS A 174 4.43 9.66 -3.37
N PHE A 175 4.91 9.33 -2.16
CA PHE A 175 4.22 9.62 -0.92
C PHE A 175 4.75 10.90 -0.28
N TYR A 176 3.83 11.69 0.25
CA TYR A 176 4.14 12.94 0.93
C TYR A 176 3.40 13.01 2.26
N ARG A 177 3.88 13.90 3.12
CA ARG A 177 3.28 14.16 4.43
C ARG A 177 1.92 14.80 4.23
N ALA A 178 0.93 14.28 4.94
CA ALA A 178 -0.42 14.80 4.90
C ALA A 178 -1.11 14.63 6.27
N LEU A 179 -2.08 15.48 6.54
CA LEU A 179 -3.02 15.31 7.65
C LEU A 179 -4.31 14.68 7.13
N ILE A 180 -4.88 13.75 7.87
CA ILE A 180 -6.23 13.25 7.57
C ILE A 180 -7.24 14.39 7.77
N HIS A 181 -7.91 14.82 6.71
CA HIS A 181 -9.04 15.74 6.82
C HIS A 181 -10.29 15.00 7.31
N THR A 182 -10.61 13.90 6.63
CA THR A 182 -11.81 13.10 6.89
C THR A 182 -11.53 11.62 6.59
N PRO A 183 -11.74 10.69 7.54
CA PRO A 183 -11.70 9.25 7.27
C PRO A 183 -12.88 8.80 6.39
N PRO A 184 -12.78 7.67 5.68
CA PRO A 184 -13.88 7.13 4.91
C PRO A 184 -15.07 6.79 5.82
N HIS A 185 -16.29 7.10 5.38
CA HIS A 185 -17.52 6.80 6.12
C HIS A 185 -18.20 5.52 5.64
N ARG A 186 -17.97 5.13 4.38
CA ARG A 186 -18.46 3.88 3.78
C ARG A 186 -17.28 3.08 3.22
N PRO A 187 -17.42 1.75 3.06
CA PRO A 187 -16.34 0.87 2.58
C PRO A 187 -15.67 1.27 1.25
N GLN A 188 -16.42 1.92 0.37
CA GLN A 188 -15.95 2.38 -0.94
C GLN A 188 -15.33 3.78 -0.95
N ASP A 189 -15.51 4.55 0.14
CA ASP A 189 -15.01 5.91 0.21
C ASP A 189 -13.49 5.91 0.44
N ASP A 190 -12.84 6.96 -0.03
CA ASP A 190 -11.42 7.22 0.19
C ASP A 190 -11.19 8.08 1.44
N TYR A 191 -9.95 8.17 1.91
CA TYR A 191 -9.59 9.25 2.83
C TYR A 191 -9.61 10.57 2.09
N SER A 192 -10.03 11.63 2.77
CA SER A 192 -9.71 13.00 2.38
C SER A 192 -8.52 13.47 3.20
N VAL A 193 -7.49 14.01 2.56
CA VAL A 193 -6.23 14.44 3.21
C VAL A 193 -5.81 15.84 2.78
N LEU A 194 -5.06 16.52 3.65
CA LEU A 194 -4.41 17.81 3.40
C LEU A 194 -2.91 17.58 3.31
N PHE A 195 -2.32 17.71 2.12
CA PHE A 195 -0.88 17.56 1.96
C PHE A 195 -0.14 18.79 2.47
N GLU A 196 1.02 18.61 3.11
CA GLU A 196 1.92 19.72 3.40
C GLU A 196 2.43 20.32 2.08
N ASP A 197 2.11 21.59 1.83
CA ASP A 197 2.46 22.29 0.59
C ASP A 197 2.68 23.79 0.86
N THR A 198 3.95 24.20 0.81
CA THR A 198 4.39 25.57 1.09
C THR A 198 3.95 26.60 0.04
N SER A 199 3.37 26.17 -1.08
CA SER A 199 2.79 27.10 -2.06
C SER A 199 1.47 27.71 -1.59
N TYR A 200 0.79 27.10 -0.61
CA TYR A 200 -0.42 27.61 0.02
C TYR A 200 -0.09 28.44 1.27
N ALA A 201 -0.91 29.46 1.54
CA ALA A 201 -0.68 30.41 2.63
C ALA A 201 -0.73 29.79 4.04
N ASP A 202 -1.56 28.76 4.20
CA ASP A 202 -1.68 27.96 5.44
C ASP A 202 -0.73 26.75 5.45
N GLY A 203 0.05 26.54 4.39
CA GLY A 203 1.00 25.44 4.26
C GLY A 203 0.37 24.09 3.92
N TYR A 204 -0.92 24.06 3.55
CA TYR A 204 -1.61 22.81 3.22
C TYR A 204 -2.40 22.89 1.91
N SER A 205 -2.47 21.77 1.20
CA SER A 205 -3.34 21.63 0.02
C SER A 205 -4.82 21.70 0.40
N PRO A 206 -5.72 21.98 -0.55
CA PRO A 206 -7.14 21.63 -0.42
C PRO A 206 -7.32 20.14 -0.11
N PRO A 207 -8.49 19.72 0.39
CA PRO A 207 -8.77 18.30 0.62
C PRO A 207 -8.69 17.48 -0.68
N LEU A 208 -7.81 16.47 -0.69
CA LEU A 208 -7.62 15.55 -1.82
C LEU A 208 -7.96 14.12 -1.39
N ASN A 209 -8.54 13.33 -2.30
CA ASN A 209 -8.93 11.96 -2.02
C ASN A 209 -7.77 10.99 -2.26
N VAL A 210 -7.52 10.11 -1.29
CA VAL A 210 -6.50 9.05 -1.37
C VAL A 210 -7.08 7.75 -0.82
N ALA A 211 -7.08 6.70 -1.65
CA ALA A 211 -7.58 5.39 -1.25
C ALA A 211 -6.80 4.79 -0.07
N GLN A 212 -7.46 4.01 0.78
CA GLN A 212 -6.85 3.39 1.96
C GLN A 212 -5.54 2.64 1.65
N ARG A 213 -5.44 2.00 0.47
CA ARG A 213 -4.24 1.28 0.02
C ARG A 213 -2.98 2.16 0.00
N TYR A 214 -3.16 3.46 -0.19
CA TYR A 214 -2.09 4.43 -0.45
C TYR A 214 -1.94 5.46 0.66
N VAL A 215 -2.47 5.17 1.86
CA VAL A 215 -2.24 5.95 3.07
C VAL A 215 -1.56 5.04 4.09
N VAL A 216 -0.40 5.45 4.60
CA VAL A 216 0.38 4.69 5.58
C VAL A 216 0.87 5.58 6.72
N ALA A 217 1.23 4.96 7.84
CA ALA A 217 1.71 5.69 9.01
C ALA A 217 3.01 6.46 8.71
N CYS A 218 3.05 7.74 9.09
CA CYS A 218 4.28 8.53 9.02
C CYS A 218 5.17 8.18 10.22
N LYS A 219 6.18 7.32 10.00
CA LYS A 219 7.19 6.97 11.01
C LYS A 219 8.31 8.01 11.02
N GLU A 220 8.04 9.20 11.52
CA GLU A 220 9.12 10.11 11.89
C GLU A 220 9.45 9.98 13.37
N ASN A 221 10.74 9.76 13.65
CA ASN A 221 11.29 9.98 14.97
C ASN A 221 11.13 11.48 15.25
N LYS A 222 10.30 11.84 16.23
CA LYS A 222 10.41 13.16 16.86
C LYS A 222 11.89 13.33 17.22
N LYS A 223 12.59 14.24 16.55
CA LYS A 223 13.84 14.78 17.10
C LYS A 223 13.43 15.40 18.44
N LYS A 224 13.70 14.69 19.53
CA LYS A 224 13.73 15.27 20.87
C LYS A 224 14.94 16.20 20.96
#